data_AF-R0KSQ2-F1
#
_entry.id   AF-R0KSQ2-F1
#
_cell.length_a   1.000
_cell.length_b   1.000
_cell.length_c   1.000
_cell.angle_alpha   90.00
_cell.angle_beta   90.00
_cell.angle_gamma   90.00
#
_symmetry.space_group_name_H-M   'P 1'
#
loop_
_entity.id
_entity.type
_entity.pdbx_description
1 polymer ?
#
loop_
_entity_poly.entity_id
_entity_poly.type
_entity_poly.pdbx_seq_one_letter_code
_entity_poly.pdbx_strand_id
1 'polypeptide(L)'
;MPKLSNISDFNFLKNGFVIIFGSQPSNVCVYDYNKNQIKRFPKGLRNQAYFNPHFNIVALAGFGQLSGDIEIYNTETMEKYGELCELGANNIQWENSGTYFYVSTTSYLKEDNKITMYDYCGRKIKEEKYKALISSIVYGLEEPFVELEKPSASVKTRKEVYVPPHLAGKGPIRKTYIKENKNNINKTNTEPKKKPQEILENLKNLLKEIENLQRKLKDGESLSTKEMNLILREESIRNKIENFKQ
;
A
#
# COMPACT_ATOMS: atom_id res chain seq x y z
N MET A 1 8.54 -17.70 26.36
CA MET A 1 8.29 -16.63 25.37
C MET A 1 9.50 -16.54 24.44
N PRO A 2 9.36 -16.59 23.11
CA PRO A 2 10.49 -16.41 22.20
C PRO A 2 11.10 -15.01 22.39
N LYS A 3 12.38 -14.85 22.04
CA LYS A 3 13.06 -13.55 22.10
C LYS A 3 12.33 -12.58 21.17
N LEU A 4 11.60 -11.62 21.75
CA LEU A 4 10.91 -10.59 20.99
C LEU A 4 11.94 -9.61 20.41
N SER A 5 11.72 -9.18 19.18
CA SER A 5 12.49 -8.12 18.53
C SER A 5 11.53 -7.15 17.86
N ASN A 6 11.91 -5.86 17.79
CA ASN A 6 11.16 -4.81 17.11
C ASN A 6 9.69 -4.73 17.56
N ILE A 7 9.46 -4.44 18.86
CA ILE A 7 8.13 -4.22 19.39
C ILE A 7 7.65 -2.85 18.90
N SER A 8 6.53 -2.82 18.18
CA SER A 8 5.94 -1.57 17.69
C SER A 8 4.86 -1.01 18.61
N ASP A 9 4.13 -1.88 19.30
CA ASP A 9 3.07 -1.51 20.24
C ASP A 9 2.77 -2.63 21.24
N PHE A 10 2.23 -2.25 22.40
CA PHE A 10 1.76 -3.17 23.44
C PHE A 10 0.59 -2.54 24.20
N ASN A 11 -0.41 -3.35 24.57
CA ASN A 11 -1.53 -2.88 25.38
C ASN A 11 -1.94 -3.94 26.40
N PHE A 12 -2.34 -3.49 27.61
CA PHE A 12 -2.92 -4.37 28.62
C PHE A 12 -4.38 -4.70 28.29
N LEU A 13 -4.77 -5.92 28.58
CA LEU A 13 -6.13 -6.44 28.48
C LEU A 13 -6.57 -6.93 29.86
N LYS A 14 -7.86 -7.24 30.03
CA LYS A 14 -8.40 -7.72 31.32
C LYS A 14 -7.64 -8.91 31.93
N ASN A 15 -7.26 -9.89 31.10
CA ASN A 15 -6.63 -11.13 31.56
C ASN A 15 -5.23 -11.37 30.93
N GLY A 16 -4.59 -10.31 30.44
CA GLY A 16 -3.33 -10.44 29.72
C GLY A 16 -2.86 -9.17 29.05
N PHE A 17 -2.14 -9.33 27.95
CA PHE A 17 -1.63 -8.21 27.15
C PHE A 17 -1.45 -8.62 25.68
N VAL A 18 -1.54 -7.65 24.78
CA VAL A 18 -1.19 -7.81 23.36
C VAL A 18 0.20 -7.23 23.11
N ILE A 19 0.93 -7.84 22.18
CA ILE A 19 2.18 -7.29 21.64
C ILE A 19 2.15 -7.36 20.12
N ILE A 20 2.54 -6.26 19.49
CA ILE A 20 2.87 -6.19 18.06
C ILE A 20 4.38 -6.16 17.91
N PHE A 21 4.97 -7.11 17.19
CA PHE A 21 6.42 -7.24 17.08
C PHE A 21 6.91 -7.89 15.78
N GLY A 22 8.20 -7.71 15.52
CA GLY A 22 8.92 -8.27 14.37
C GLY A 22 8.95 -7.33 13.17
N SER A 23 9.65 -7.75 12.12
CA SER A 23 9.63 -7.05 10.83
C SER A 23 8.25 -7.13 10.18
N GLN A 24 7.89 -6.11 9.41
CA GLN A 24 6.64 -6.11 8.65
C GLN A 24 6.67 -7.20 7.56
N PRO A 25 5.58 -7.97 7.36
CA PRO A 25 4.31 -7.97 8.09
C PRO A 25 4.45 -8.45 9.55
N SER A 26 3.99 -7.63 10.49
CA SER A 26 4.23 -7.83 11.92
C SER A 26 3.42 -8.99 12.51
N ASN A 27 3.90 -9.52 13.63
CA ASN A 27 3.16 -10.47 14.45
C ASN A 27 2.33 -9.71 15.48
N VAL A 28 1.06 -10.08 15.64
CA VAL A 28 0.20 -9.59 16.72
C VAL A 28 -0.23 -10.78 17.56
N CYS A 29 0.21 -10.83 18.81
CA CYS A 29 -0.04 -11.95 19.71
C CYS A 29 -0.61 -11.47 21.04
N VAL A 30 -1.56 -12.23 21.58
CA VAL A 30 -2.13 -12.03 22.91
C VAL A 30 -1.53 -13.07 23.84
N TYR A 31 -1.04 -12.63 24.98
CA TYR A 31 -0.49 -13.46 26.04
C TYR A 31 -1.30 -13.30 27.31
N ASP A 32 -1.37 -14.35 28.12
CA ASP A 32 -1.81 -14.23 29.51
C ASP A 32 -0.70 -13.60 30.37
N TYR A 33 -1.00 -13.27 31.62
CA TYR A 33 0.01 -12.75 32.55
C TYR A 33 1.10 -13.78 32.94
N ASN A 34 0.84 -15.07 32.69
CA ASN A 34 1.82 -16.15 32.84
C ASN A 34 2.74 -16.30 31.62
N LYS A 35 2.61 -15.42 30.61
CA LYS A 35 3.41 -15.39 29.37
C LYS A 35 3.14 -16.56 28.43
N ASN A 36 2.02 -17.24 28.58
CA ASN A 36 1.50 -18.21 27.61
C ASN A 36 0.80 -17.47 26.48
N GLN A 37 1.07 -17.87 25.23
CA GLN A 37 0.41 -17.29 24.08
C GLN A 37 -1.02 -17.82 23.99
N ILE A 38 -2.01 -16.95 24.17
CA ILE A 38 -3.43 -17.29 24.07
C ILE A 38 -3.86 -17.26 22.60
N LYS A 39 -3.52 -16.18 21.89
CA LYS A 39 -3.96 -15.94 20.50
C LYS A 39 -2.88 -15.34 19.64
N ARG A 40 -3.02 -15.52 18.33
CA ARG A 40 -2.17 -14.95 17.31
C ARG A 40 -3.02 -14.54 16.12
N PHE A 41 -3.07 -13.24 15.84
CA PHE A 41 -3.78 -12.75 14.65
C PHE A 41 -2.97 -13.06 13.39
N PRO A 42 -3.62 -13.10 12.21
CA PRO A 42 -2.92 -13.16 10.93
C PRO A 42 -1.86 -12.07 10.84
N LYS A 43 -0.72 -12.35 10.19
CA LYS A 43 0.30 -11.31 9.96
C LYS A 43 -0.26 -10.23 9.04
N GLY A 44 0.10 -8.97 9.30
CA GLY A 44 -0.37 -7.83 8.52
C GLY A 44 0.56 -6.62 8.64
N LEU A 45 0.33 -5.60 7.83
CA LEU A 45 1.08 -4.35 7.88
C LEU A 45 0.54 -3.45 8.99
N ARG A 46 0.76 -3.85 10.25
CA ARG A 46 0.17 -3.22 11.43
C ARG A 46 1.26 -2.85 12.41
N ASN A 47 1.11 -1.72 13.09
CA ASN A 47 2.02 -1.27 14.13
C ASN A 47 1.33 -0.88 15.42
N GLN A 48 -0.01 -0.70 15.43
CA GLN A 48 -0.78 -0.28 16.60
C GLN A 48 -2.05 -1.11 16.79
N ALA A 49 -2.49 -1.30 18.04
CA ALA A 49 -3.72 -1.99 18.40
C ALA A 49 -4.61 -1.13 19.31
N TYR A 50 -5.89 -1.03 18.96
CA TYR A 50 -6.88 -0.26 19.71
C TYR A 50 -8.03 -1.17 20.10
N PHE A 51 -8.15 -1.49 21.39
CA PHE A 51 -9.25 -2.29 21.93
C PHE A 51 -10.41 -1.36 22.28
N ASN A 52 -11.63 -1.83 22.04
CA ASN A 52 -12.81 -1.16 22.56
C ASN A 52 -12.89 -1.30 24.11
N PRO A 53 -13.72 -0.49 24.79
CA PRO A 53 -13.81 -0.51 26.26
C PRO A 53 -14.08 -1.90 26.87
N HIS A 54 -14.81 -2.75 26.14
CA HIS A 54 -15.16 -4.10 26.58
C HIS A 54 -14.13 -5.19 26.22
N PHE A 55 -13.06 -4.83 25.51
CA PHE A 55 -12.01 -5.74 25.01
C PHE A 55 -12.50 -6.90 24.12
N ASN A 56 -13.73 -6.88 23.63
CA ASN A 56 -14.30 -7.89 22.73
C ASN A 56 -14.01 -7.60 21.25
N ILE A 57 -13.61 -6.37 20.92
CA ILE A 57 -13.27 -5.95 19.56
C ILE A 57 -11.92 -5.22 19.57
N VAL A 58 -11.12 -5.45 18.54
CA VAL A 58 -9.85 -4.76 18.31
C VAL A 58 -9.77 -4.20 16.90
N ALA A 59 -9.35 -2.95 16.79
CA ALA A 59 -8.90 -2.34 15.54
C ALA A 59 -7.37 -2.42 15.49
N LEU A 60 -6.84 -3.20 14.55
CA LEU A 60 -5.41 -3.28 14.28
C LEU A 60 -5.06 -2.34 13.13
N ALA A 61 -4.20 -1.38 13.40
CA ALA A 61 -3.89 -0.30 12.48
C ALA A 61 -2.43 -0.29 12.03
N GLY A 62 -2.21 0.12 10.79
CA GLY A 62 -0.90 0.49 10.24
C GLY A 62 -0.84 1.99 10.01
N PHE A 63 -0.43 2.75 11.01
CA PHE A 63 -0.33 4.22 10.96
C PHE A 63 1.11 4.74 10.81
N GLY A 64 1.23 6.06 10.64
CA GLY A 64 2.50 6.74 10.45
C GLY A 64 3.05 6.53 9.05
N GLN A 65 4.13 5.75 8.92
CA GLN A 65 4.74 5.45 7.61
C GLN A 65 3.98 4.37 6.81
N LEU A 66 3.01 3.69 7.43
CA LEU A 66 2.19 2.67 6.78
C LEU A 66 0.99 3.29 6.06
N SER A 67 0.28 2.48 5.27
CA SER A 67 -0.79 2.94 4.37
C SER A 67 -2.06 3.46 5.03
N GLY A 68 -2.19 3.38 6.36
CA GLY A 68 -3.44 3.70 7.04
C GLY A 68 -4.45 2.56 7.05
N ASP A 69 -4.00 1.32 6.81
CA ASP A 69 -4.87 0.14 6.83
C ASP A 69 -5.34 -0.15 8.25
N ILE A 70 -6.64 -0.38 8.40
CA ILE A 70 -7.30 -0.67 9.67
C ILE A 70 -8.13 -1.94 9.48
N GLU A 71 -7.87 -2.94 10.33
CA GLU A 71 -8.55 -4.22 10.31
C GLU A 71 -9.23 -4.47 11.65
N ILE A 72 -10.54 -4.74 11.60
CA ILE A 72 -11.35 -4.91 12.79
C ILE A 72 -11.61 -6.40 13.02
N TYR A 73 -11.31 -6.88 14.22
CA TYR A 73 -11.45 -8.27 14.60
C TYR A 73 -12.27 -8.42 15.88
N ASN A 74 -13.07 -9.47 15.93
CA ASN A 74 -13.55 -10.02 17.20
C ASN A 74 -12.35 -10.64 17.95
N THR A 75 -12.13 -10.24 19.19
CA THR A 75 -10.97 -10.71 19.97
C THR A 75 -11.17 -12.13 20.48
N GLU A 76 -12.41 -12.61 20.59
CA GLU A 76 -12.77 -13.96 21.02
C GLU A 76 -12.61 -14.98 19.88
N THR A 77 -13.37 -14.79 18.80
CA THR A 77 -13.47 -15.70 17.66
C THR A 77 -12.36 -15.51 16.63
N MET A 78 -11.62 -14.40 16.69
CA MET A 78 -10.63 -14.00 15.67
C MET A 78 -11.25 -13.77 14.28
N GLU A 79 -12.58 -13.65 14.20
CA GLU A 79 -13.30 -13.30 12.99
C GLU A 79 -13.01 -11.85 12.60
N LYS A 80 -12.74 -11.61 11.32
CA LYS A 80 -12.56 -10.26 10.79
C LYS A 80 -13.92 -9.65 10.47
N TYR A 81 -14.26 -8.56 11.15
CA TYR A 81 -15.51 -7.83 10.93
C TYR A 81 -15.43 -6.85 9.76
N GLY A 82 -14.30 -6.19 9.58
CA GLY A 82 -14.16 -5.18 8.54
C GLY A 82 -12.71 -4.86 8.19
N GLU A 83 -12.54 -4.26 7.02
CA GLU A 83 -11.28 -3.69 6.56
C GLU A 83 -11.52 -2.34 5.92
N LEU A 84 -10.76 -1.35 6.36
CA LEU A 84 -10.81 -0.01 5.80
C LEU A 84 -9.40 0.58 5.76
N CYS A 85 -9.28 1.71 5.07
CA CYS A 85 -8.02 2.40 4.88
C CYS A 85 -8.29 3.90 5.00
N GLU A 86 -7.59 4.57 5.92
CA GLU A 86 -7.68 6.01 6.13
C GLU A 86 -6.27 6.59 6.02
N LEU A 87 -5.96 7.18 4.87
CA LEU A 87 -4.63 7.71 4.56
C LEU A 87 -4.28 8.86 5.52
N GLY A 88 -3.06 8.81 6.05
CA GLY A 88 -2.56 9.83 6.99
C GLY A 88 -3.15 9.75 8.41
N ALA A 89 -4.08 8.81 8.66
CA ALA A 89 -4.59 8.57 9.99
C ALA A 89 -3.47 8.18 10.97
N ASN A 90 -3.63 8.62 12.21
CA ASN A 90 -2.62 8.43 13.24
C ASN A 90 -3.18 8.13 14.64
N ASN A 91 -4.50 8.18 14.82
CA ASN A 91 -5.12 7.83 16.09
C ASN A 91 -6.49 7.17 15.87
N ILE A 92 -6.82 6.21 16.72
CA ILE A 92 -8.16 5.64 16.87
C ILE A 92 -8.61 5.85 18.32
N GLN A 93 -9.85 6.28 18.49
CA GLN A 93 -10.51 6.36 19.80
C GLN A 93 -11.85 5.66 19.70
N TRP A 94 -12.06 4.66 20.55
CA TRP A 94 -13.35 3.99 20.65
C TRP A 94 -14.35 4.86 21.40
N GLU A 95 -15.61 4.85 20.97
CA GLU A 95 -16.72 5.40 21.74
C GLU A 95 -16.90 4.59 23.04
N ASN A 96 -17.52 5.20 24.05
CA ASN A 96 -17.76 4.59 25.36
C ASN A 96 -18.61 3.31 25.32
N SER A 97 -19.47 3.15 24.31
CA SER A 97 -20.24 1.92 24.05
C SER A 97 -19.40 0.82 23.40
N GLY A 98 -18.26 1.17 22.80
CA GLY A 98 -17.46 0.28 21.97
C GLY A 98 -18.10 -0.13 20.64
N THR A 99 -19.27 0.40 20.28
CA THR A 99 -19.96 0.12 19.01
C THR A 99 -19.40 0.93 17.85
N TYR A 100 -18.97 2.17 18.13
CA TYR A 100 -18.35 3.06 17.16
C TYR A 100 -16.92 3.42 17.56
N PHE A 101 -16.15 3.88 16.59
CA PHE A 101 -14.83 4.46 16.83
C PHE A 101 -14.55 5.60 15.87
N TYR A 102 -13.65 6.47 16.30
CA TYR A 102 -13.21 7.65 15.57
C TYR A 102 -11.79 7.44 15.09
N VAL A 103 -11.57 7.61 13.79
CA VAL A 103 -10.24 7.65 13.17
C VAL A 103 -9.89 9.11 12.95
N SER A 104 -8.72 9.53 13.43
CA SER A 104 -8.27 10.92 13.33
C SER A 104 -7.02 11.05 12.48
N THR A 105 -7.05 12.04 11.59
CA THR A 105 -5.91 12.54 10.83
C THR A 105 -5.54 13.89 11.40
N THR A 106 -4.54 13.91 12.30
CA THR A 106 -4.03 15.14 12.93
C THR A 106 -3.05 15.89 12.00
N SER A 107 -2.74 17.14 12.34
CA SER A 107 -1.92 18.07 11.55
C SER A 107 -0.44 17.75 11.45
N TYR A 108 -0.05 16.49 11.70
CA TYR A 108 1.30 16.00 11.47
C TYR A 108 1.74 16.16 10.01
N LEU A 109 0.87 15.80 9.06
CA LEU A 109 1.12 15.96 7.61
C LEU A 109 0.65 17.32 7.06
N LYS A 110 0.04 18.16 7.90
CA LYS A 110 -0.55 19.47 7.53
C LYS A 110 -1.57 19.43 6.38
N GLU A 111 -2.08 18.26 6.05
CA GLU A 111 -3.05 18.01 4.98
C GLU A 111 -4.17 17.08 5.48
N ASP A 112 -5.36 17.21 4.89
CA ASP A 112 -6.57 16.41 5.14
C ASP A 112 -6.91 16.16 6.63
N ASN A 113 -6.77 17.20 7.46
CA ASN A 113 -7.11 17.10 8.88
C ASN A 113 -8.59 16.80 9.06
N LYS A 114 -8.92 15.67 9.68
CA LYS A 114 -10.31 15.22 9.84
C LYS A 114 -10.48 14.21 10.96
N ILE A 115 -11.73 14.06 11.39
CA ILE A 115 -12.17 12.97 12.25
C ILE A 115 -13.28 12.24 11.50
N THR A 116 -13.10 10.93 11.31
CA THR A 116 -14.09 10.06 10.67
C THR A 116 -14.62 9.05 11.67
N MET A 117 -15.94 9.01 11.84
CA MET A 117 -16.64 8.03 12.66
C MET A 117 -16.97 6.79 11.83
N TYR A 118 -16.62 5.64 12.37
CA TYR A 118 -16.92 4.32 11.82
C TYR A 118 -17.66 3.49 12.86
N ASP A 119 -18.46 2.52 12.41
CA ASP A 119 -18.91 1.44 13.28
C ASP A 119 -17.89 0.31 13.35
N TYR A 120 -18.05 -0.62 14.30
CA TYR A 120 -17.16 -1.77 14.47
C TYR A 120 -17.17 -2.76 13.28
N CYS A 121 -18.09 -2.62 12.33
CA CYS A 121 -18.09 -3.37 11.07
C CYS A 121 -17.27 -2.67 9.97
N GLY A 122 -16.74 -1.48 10.24
CA GLY A 122 -15.94 -0.67 9.33
C GLY A 122 -16.74 0.21 8.38
N ARG A 123 -18.06 0.37 8.59
CA ARG A 123 -18.90 1.29 7.81
C ARG A 123 -18.65 2.72 8.27
N LYS A 124 -18.40 3.61 7.31
CA LYS A 124 -18.28 5.05 7.56
C LYS A 124 -19.64 5.64 7.89
N ILE A 125 -19.74 6.32 9.03
CA ILE A 125 -20.98 6.94 9.52
C ILE A 125 -20.97 8.44 9.23
N LYS A 126 -19.91 9.14 9.65
CA LYS A 126 -19.77 10.59 9.52
C LYS A 126 -18.31 10.98 9.35
N GLU A 127 -18.05 12.08 8.67
CA GLU A 127 -16.72 12.72 8.61
C GLU A 127 -16.87 14.20 8.91
N GLU A 128 -15.89 14.74 9.63
CA GLU A 128 -15.78 16.17 9.90
C GLU A 128 -14.35 16.63 9.63
N LYS A 129 -14.22 17.69 8.81
CA LYS A 129 -12.93 18.25 8.39
C LYS A 129 -12.57 19.46 9.23
N TYR A 130 -11.29 19.59 9.51
CA TYR A 130 -10.74 20.68 10.32
C TYR A 130 -9.66 21.40 9.53
N LYS A 131 -9.49 22.70 9.82
CA LYS A 131 -8.34 23.44 9.28
C LYS A 131 -7.04 22.96 9.91
N ALA A 132 -7.06 22.74 11.23
CA ALA A 132 -5.98 22.17 12.01
C ALA A 132 -6.59 21.28 13.11
N LEU A 133 -6.01 20.10 13.32
CA LEU A 133 -6.43 19.13 14.32
C LEU A 133 -5.18 18.66 15.08
N ILE A 134 -5.13 18.94 16.39
CA ILE A 134 -3.97 18.60 17.23
C ILE A 134 -4.17 17.22 17.86
N SER A 135 -5.33 17.00 18.47
CA SER A 135 -5.66 15.76 19.16
C SER A 135 -7.17 15.51 19.13
N SER A 136 -7.54 14.26 19.40
CA SER A 136 -8.91 13.80 19.56
C SER A 136 -8.95 12.82 20.73
N ILE A 137 -9.92 12.99 21.62
CA ILE A 137 -10.10 12.18 22.82
C ILE A 137 -11.59 11.97 23.01
N VAL A 138 -11.98 10.72 23.24
CA VAL A 138 -13.32 10.36 23.72
C VAL A 138 -13.28 10.34 25.24
N TYR A 139 -14.31 10.89 25.88
CA TYR A 139 -14.45 10.89 27.34
C TYR A 139 -15.89 10.52 27.73
N GLY A 140 -16.05 10.00 28.94
CA GLY A 140 -17.34 9.62 29.51
C GLY A 140 -17.27 8.30 30.27
N LEU A 141 -18.41 7.85 30.75
CA LEU A 141 -18.54 6.57 31.44
C LEU A 141 -18.74 5.45 30.42
N GLU A 142 -18.26 4.25 30.74
CA GLU A 142 -18.52 3.05 29.93
C GLU A 142 -20.02 2.81 29.77
N GLU A 143 -20.46 2.61 28.54
CA GLU A 143 -21.84 2.34 28.17
C GLU A 143 -21.97 0.88 27.72
N PRO A 144 -23.15 0.25 27.82
CA PRO A 144 -23.32 -1.11 27.36
C PRO A 144 -23.09 -1.23 25.84
N PHE A 145 -22.38 -2.28 25.43
CA PHE A 145 -22.16 -2.59 24.02
C PHE A 145 -23.47 -2.80 23.27
N VAL A 146 -23.62 -2.10 22.15
CA VAL A 146 -24.74 -2.26 21.22
C VAL A 146 -24.28 -3.04 20.00
N GLU A 147 -24.78 -4.27 19.84
CA GLU A 147 -24.52 -5.06 18.63
C GLU A 147 -25.34 -4.51 17.45
N LEU A 148 -24.68 -4.34 16.32
CA LEU A 148 -25.28 -3.84 15.08
C LEU A 148 -25.58 -4.99 14.13
N GLU A 149 -26.57 -4.78 13.25
CA GLU A 149 -26.81 -5.70 12.16
C GLU A 149 -25.56 -5.79 11.26
N LYS A 150 -25.04 -7.01 11.15
CA LYS A 150 -23.88 -7.33 10.30
C LYS A 150 -24.23 -7.05 8.84
N PRO A 151 -23.33 -6.40 8.09
CA PRO A 151 -23.56 -6.17 6.67
C PRO A 151 -23.59 -7.51 5.90
N SER A 152 -24.47 -7.60 4.90
CA SER A 152 -24.59 -8.79 4.05
C SER A 152 -23.35 -9.07 3.20
N ALA A 153 -22.47 -8.07 3.03
CA ALA A 153 -21.19 -8.18 2.34
C ALA A 153 -20.07 -7.58 3.20
N SER A 154 -18.87 -8.15 3.11
CA SER A 154 -17.68 -7.63 3.81
C SER A 154 -17.39 -6.20 3.39
N VAL A 155 -17.34 -5.27 4.35
CA VAL A 155 -16.97 -3.88 4.09
C VAL A 155 -15.48 -3.84 3.77
N LYS A 156 -15.15 -3.38 2.56
CA LYS A 156 -13.79 -3.12 2.10
C LYS A 156 -13.73 -1.71 1.52
N THR A 157 -13.15 -0.78 2.25
CA THR A 157 -12.91 0.57 1.72
C THR A 157 -11.74 0.51 0.73
N ARG A 158 -11.92 1.06 -0.47
CA ARG A 158 -10.88 1.05 -1.52
C ARG A 158 -9.77 2.03 -1.15
N LYS A 159 -8.51 1.60 -1.30
CA LYS A 159 -7.35 2.49 -1.28
C LYS A 159 -7.48 3.48 -2.44
N GLU A 160 -7.55 4.78 -2.15
CA GLU A 160 -7.43 5.81 -3.18
C GLU A 160 -5.99 5.80 -3.70
N VAL A 161 -5.75 5.07 -4.78
CA VAL A 161 -4.43 5.04 -5.44
C VAL A 161 -4.31 6.34 -6.23
N TYR A 162 -3.44 7.24 -5.78
CA TYR A 162 -3.11 8.45 -6.54
C TYR A 162 -2.63 8.08 -7.94
N VAL A 163 -3.35 8.55 -8.96
CA VAL A 163 -2.94 8.44 -10.35
C VAL A 163 -2.39 9.80 -10.77
N PRO A 164 -1.09 9.91 -11.07
CA PRO A 164 -0.50 11.17 -11.52
C PRO A 164 -1.28 11.77 -12.70
N PRO A 165 -1.41 13.11 -12.80
CA PRO A 165 -2.21 13.78 -13.82
C PRO A 165 -1.90 13.33 -15.25
N HIS A 166 -0.63 13.02 -15.56
CA HIS A 166 -0.20 12.56 -16.89
C HIS A 166 -0.59 11.10 -17.23
N LEU A 167 -1.02 10.34 -16.22
CA LEU A 167 -1.52 8.97 -16.30
C LEU A 167 -3.03 8.89 -16.09
N ALA A 168 -3.67 9.94 -15.57
CA ALA A 168 -5.12 9.99 -15.41
C ALA A 168 -5.81 9.82 -16.78
N GLY A 169 -6.76 8.88 -16.87
CA GLY A 169 -7.46 8.56 -18.12
C GLY A 169 -6.71 7.64 -19.09
N LYS A 170 -5.41 7.39 -18.88
CA LYS A 170 -4.71 6.29 -19.56
C LYS A 170 -5.01 5.03 -18.77
N GLY A 171 -5.87 4.17 -19.32
CA GLY A 171 -6.16 2.86 -18.73
C GLY A 171 -4.89 2.11 -18.34
N PRO A 172 -4.95 1.13 -17.42
CA PRO A 172 -3.77 0.50 -16.87
C PRO A 172 -2.87 0.01 -18.00
N ILE A 173 -1.68 0.59 -18.11
CA ILE A 173 -0.63 0.05 -18.96
C ILE A 173 -0.34 -1.32 -18.37
N ARG A 174 -0.81 -2.39 -19.03
CA ARG A 174 -0.45 -3.76 -18.68
C ARG A 174 1.07 -3.83 -18.74
N LYS A 175 1.73 -3.68 -17.60
CA LYS A 175 3.09 -4.16 -17.44
C LYS A 175 2.99 -5.68 -17.55
N THR A 176 3.32 -6.21 -18.71
CA THR A 176 3.62 -7.63 -18.85
C THR A 176 4.81 -7.90 -17.96
N TYR A 177 4.55 -8.34 -16.73
CA TYR A 177 5.57 -9.00 -15.93
C TYR A 177 6.01 -10.23 -16.72
N ILE A 178 7.25 -10.23 -17.19
CA ILE A 178 7.90 -11.46 -17.64
C ILE A 178 8.01 -12.31 -16.38
N LYS A 179 7.13 -13.30 -16.23
CA LYS A 179 7.33 -14.38 -15.26
C LYS A 179 8.52 -15.18 -15.78
N GLU A 180 9.66 -15.10 -15.10
CA GLU A 180 10.69 -16.12 -15.22
C GLU A 180 10.15 -17.43 -14.63
N ASN A 181 9.53 -18.23 -15.49
CA ASN A 181 9.21 -19.61 -15.15
C ASN A 181 10.46 -20.47 -15.38
N LYS A 182 11.19 -20.75 -14.29
CA LYS A 182 11.96 -21.98 -14.19
C LYS A 182 10.96 -23.13 -14.12
N ASN A 183 10.75 -23.81 -15.24
CA ASN A 183 10.57 -25.26 -15.39
C ASN A 183 9.80 -25.61 -16.67
N ASN A 184 10.57 -26.11 -17.62
CA ASN A 184 10.33 -27.31 -18.42
C ASN A 184 9.24 -27.37 -19.53
N ILE A 185 9.75 -27.79 -20.69
CA ILE A 185 9.19 -28.71 -21.68
C ILE A 185 8.33 -28.11 -22.81
N ASN A 186 9.00 -28.03 -23.98
CA ASN A 186 8.52 -28.26 -25.34
C ASN A 186 7.10 -27.78 -25.69
N LYS A 187 7.04 -26.68 -26.46
CA LYS A 187 6.16 -26.56 -27.62
C LYS A 187 6.69 -25.49 -28.57
N THR A 188 7.14 -25.95 -29.72
CA THR A 188 7.44 -25.18 -30.92
C THR A 188 6.27 -24.28 -31.30
N ASN A 189 6.54 -22.99 -31.48
CA ASN A 189 5.80 -22.11 -32.39
C ASN A 189 6.77 -21.05 -32.93
N THR A 190 7.04 -21.14 -34.22
CA THR A 190 7.94 -20.31 -35.01
C THR A 190 7.25 -19.00 -35.40
N GLU A 191 7.73 -17.87 -34.87
CA GLU A 191 7.62 -16.57 -35.54
C GLU A 191 8.92 -16.32 -36.34
N PRO A 192 8.85 -15.74 -37.55
CA PRO A 192 10.01 -15.65 -38.43
C PRO A 192 11.06 -14.72 -37.81
N LYS A 193 12.23 -15.27 -37.46
CA LYS A 193 13.42 -14.51 -37.11
C LYS A 193 13.78 -13.60 -38.30
N LYS A 194 13.64 -12.27 -38.14
CA LYS A 194 14.13 -11.30 -39.13
C LYS A 194 15.60 -11.60 -39.44
N LYS A 195 15.96 -11.57 -40.72
CA LYS A 195 17.32 -11.94 -41.16
C LYS A 195 18.32 -10.98 -40.50
N PRO A 196 19.49 -11.46 -40.02
CA PRO A 196 20.51 -10.63 -39.38
C PRO A 196 20.91 -9.38 -40.19
N GLN A 197 20.88 -9.48 -41.52
CA GLN A 197 21.16 -8.39 -42.45
C GLN A 197 20.13 -7.25 -42.37
N GLU A 198 18.85 -7.58 -42.18
CA GLU A 198 17.76 -6.60 -42.09
C GLU A 198 17.83 -5.82 -40.76
N ILE A 199 18.28 -6.47 -39.69
CA ILE A 199 18.52 -5.83 -38.39
C ILE A 199 19.69 -4.84 -38.50
N LEU A 200 20.78 -5.24 -39.15
CA LEU A 200 21.94 -4.38 -39.37
C LEU A 200 21.59 -3.15 -40.22
N GLU A 201 20.77 -3.32 -41.26
CA GLU A 201 20.35 -2.22 -42.12
C GLU A 201 19.46 -1.20 -41.37
N ASN A 202 18.55 -1.70 -40.53
CA ASN A 202 17.73 -0.84 -39.67
C ASN A 202 18.57 -0.04 -38.68
N LEU A 203 19.62 -0.63 -38.10
CA LEU A 203 20.54 0.06 -37.19
C LEU A 203 21.35 1.15 -37.89
N LYS A 204 21.79 0.91 -39.14
CA LYS A 204 22.47 1.93 -39.96
C LYS A 204 21.55 3.09 -40.34
N ASN A 205 20.29 2.80 -40.67
CA ASN A 205 19.30 3.83 -40.98
C ASN A 205 19.02 4.73 -39.77
N LEU A 206 18.91 4.15 -38.57
CA LEU A 206 18.81 4.90 -37.31
C LEU A 206 20.03 5.78 -37.05
N LEU A 207 21.23 5.32 -37.36
CA LEU A 207 22.45 6.11 -37.24
C LEU A 207 22.44 7.32 -38.17
N LYS A 208 22.00 7.12 -39.42
CA LYS A 208 21.86 8.20 -40.42
C LYS A 208 20.80 9.23 -40.03
N GLU A 209 19.72 8.78 -39.39
CA GLU A 209 18.69 9.65 -38.83
C GLU A 209 19.25 10.52 -37.70
N ILE A 210 20.03 9.92 -36.78
CA ILE A 210 20.71 10.65 -35.70
C ILE A 210 21.67 11.71 -36.27
N GLU A 211 22.45 11.39 -37.30
CA GLU A 211 23.36 12.36 -37.95
C GLU A 211 22.61 13.55 -38.57
N ASN A 212 21.41 13.32 -39.10
CA ASN A 212 20.56 14.40 -39.62
C ASN A 212 19.98 15.26 -38.49
N LEU A 213 19.56 14.65 -37.39
CA LEU A 213 19.07 15.36 -36.21
C LEU A 213 20.19 16.19 -35.55
N GLN A 214 21.41 15.68 -35.50
CA GLN A 214 22.59 16.42 -35.01
C GLN A 214 22.94 17.61 -35.91
N ARG A 215 22.76 17.51 -37.23
CA ARG A 215 22.92 18.65 -38.16
C ARG A 215 21.88 19.73 -37.90
N LYS A 216 20.59 19.35 -37.82
CA LYS A 216 19.50 20.27 -37.46
C LYS A 216 19.75 21.00 -36.13
N LEU A 217 20.30 20.29 -35.15
CA LEU A 217 20.68 20.89 -33.86
C LEU A 217 21.82 21.92 -34.00
N LYS A 218 22.82 21.63 -34.85
CA LYS A 218 23.92 22.58 -35.15
C LYS A 218 23.43 23.80 -35.95
N ASP A 219 22.43 23.61 -36.79
CA ASP A 219 21.79 24.68 -37.57
C ASP A 219 20.82 25.53 -36.72
N GLY A 220 20.66 25.19 -35.43
CA GLY A 220 19.88 25.97 -34.46
C GLY A 220 18.39 25.63 -34.41
N GLU A 221 17.95 24.52 -35.03
CA GLU A 221 16.55 24.09 -34.98
C GLU A 221 16.20 23.46 -33.61
N SER A 222 14.99 23.75 -33.12
CA SER A 222 14.47 23.13 -31.89
C SER A 222 13.95 21.71 -32.16
N LEU A 223 14.56 20.72 -31.51
CA LEU A 223 14.16 19.31 -31.61
C LEU A 223 13.11 18.91 -30.56
N SER A 224 12.27 17.94 -30.88
CA SER A 224 11.34 17.30 -29.95
C SER A 224 12.08 16.44 -28.91
N THR A 225 11.48 16.23 -27.73
CA THR A 225 12.00 15.34 -26.69
C THR A 225 12.26 13.92 -27.22
N LYS A 226 11.48 13.44 -28.19
CA LYS A 226 11.69 12.13 -28.82
C LYS A 226 12.96 12.09 -29.66
N GLU A 227 13.24 13.16 -30.38
CA GLU A 227 14.41 13.31 -31.25
C GLU A 227 15.69 13.47 -30.42
N MET A 228 15.66 14.27 -29.35
CA MET A 228 16.79 14.38 -28.41
C MET A 228 17.12 13.04 -27.75
N ASN A 229 16.11 12.27 -27.34
CA ASN A 229 16.31 10.95 -26.76
C ASN A 229 16.88 9.94 -27.75
N LEU A 230 16.62 10.11 -29.06
CA LEU A 230 17.20 9.27 -30.10
C LEU A 230 18.71 9.56 -30.25
N ILE A 231 19.10 10.84 -30.21
CA ILE A 231 20.51 11.26 -30.21
C ILE A 231 21.25 10.69 -28.99
N LEU A 232 20.65 10.73 -27.79
CA LEU A 232 21.26 10.17 -26.57
C LEU A 232 21.53 8.65 -26.65
N ARG A 233 20.85 7.93 -27.57
CA ARG A 233 21.02 6.48 -27.75
C ARG A 233 22.08 6.11 -28.79
N GLU A 234 22.73 7.08 -29.40
CA GLU A 234 23.70 6.87 -30.48
C GLU A 234 24.78 5.84 -30.11
N GLU A 235 25.40 6.00 -28.94
CA GLU A 235 26.47 5.10 -28.46
C GLU A 235 25.99 3.65 -28.31
N SER A 236 24.77 3.44 -27.81
CA SER A 236 24.17 2.11 -27.69
C SER A 236 23.89 1.48 -29.06
N ILE A 237 23.54 2.28 -30.06
CA ILE A 237 23.30 1.80 -31.43
C ILE A 237 24.64 1.45 -32.11
N ARG A 238 25.68 2.27 -31.93
CA ARG A 238 27.04 1.98 -32.43
C ARG A 238 27.58 0.68 -31.85
N ASN A 239 27.47 0.49 -30.53
CA ASN A 239 27.90 -0.74 -29.86
C ASN A 239 27.14 -1.99 -30.37
N LYS A 240 25.84 -1.85 -30.66
CA LYS A 240 25.07 -2.94 -31.28
C LYS A 240 25.59 -3.29 -32.67
N ILE A 241 25.90 -2.29 -33.50
CA ILE A 241 26.47 -2.52 -34.85
C ILE A 241 27.84 -3.20 -34.76
N GLU A 242 28.69 -2.82 -33.80
CA GLU A 242 29.99 -3.44 -33.58
C GLU A 242 29.88 -4.91 -33.13
N ASN A 243 28.94 -5.21 -32.24
CA ASN A 243 28.66 -6.59 -31.81
C ASN A 243 28.13 -7.49 -32.94
N PHE A 244 27.63 -6.91 -34.04
CA PHE A 244 27.26 -7.68 -35.24
C PHE A 244 28.44 -7.93 -36.20
N LYS A 245 29.59 -7.27 -35.98
CA LYS A 245 30.81 -7.42 -36.78
C LYS A 245 31.84 -8.39 -36.16
N GLN A 246 31.68 -8.75 -34.88
CA GLN A 246 32.45 -9.78 -34.17
C GLN A 246 31.81 -11.16 -34.38
#